data_AF-A0A7I6GXR2-F1
#
_entry.id   AF-A0A7I6GXR2-F1
#
_cell.length_a   1.000
_cell.length_b   1.000
_cell.length_c   1.000
_cell.angle_alpha   90.00
_cell.angle_beta   90.00
_cell.angle_gamma   90.00
#
_symmetry.space_group_name_H-M   'P 1'
#
loop_
_entity.id
_entity.type
_entity.pdbx_description
1 polymer ?
#
loop_
_entity_poly.entity_id
_entity_poly.type
_entity_poly.pdbx_seq_one_letter_code
_entity_poly.pdbx_strand_id
1 'polypeptide(L)'
;MKAVVESAVVKVDDNGGKAADGGGGDKIGNVAAGAGAGANKESVNRIAGAIKGIVEAAKKVEGVKFEPKAAADAADADGNKKAGKLFGNAGAGATAEDVNKAAAAVGAVSGEQILNAIVTAAGQAGQAGKKADEATNAIEAAIGGAGAAAEFGDDNDKIGKKNDQIAAALVLRGVAKSGKFAGAANNAKEVKAVVESAVVKTFGEWLDGLIKAAEGGGKAADGGGGDKIGNVDAAGGGTKADATSVNGIAGAIKGIVEAAKKVEGVKFEPTDAADAADGDGNKKAGKLFGTGAGATAGDVKDAAAAVGAVSGEQILNAIVTAAGKDGKDGKAAGQAKNAIEAAIGGAGDADFGNDIKKKNDQIAAALVLRGVAKDGKFAGAADETEKVKAVVESAVVKTVGEWLDGLIKAAEGGGKAADGGSDKIGNVAAGAGAGANKESVK
;
A
#
# COMPACT_ATOMS: atom_id res chain seq x y z
N MET A 1 -8.90 4.58 8.23
CA MET A 1 -7.95 3.80 7.38
C MET A 1 -6.52 3.75 7.90
N LYS A 2 -5.97 4.81 8.51
CA LYS A 2 -4.55 4.88 8.98
C LYS A 2 -3.98 3.59 9.61
N ALA A 3 -4.62 3.03 10.63
CA ALA A 3 -4.14 1.81 11.31
C ALA A 3 -4.09 0.56 10.41
N VAL A 4 -5.00 0.47 9.43
CA VAL A 4 -4.99 -0.60 8.41
C VAL A 4 -3.79 -0.45 7.49
N VAL A 5 -3.45 0.78 7.08
CA VAL A 5 -2.28 1.04 6.23
C VAL A 5 -0.98 0.84 7.00
N GLU A 6 -0.91 1.24 8.28
CA GLU A 6 0.23 0.92 9.15
C GLU A 6 0.45 -0.59 9.22
N SER A 7 -0.61 -1.36 9.46
CA SER A 7 -0.55 -2.83 9.50
C SER A 7 -0.16 -3.43 8.14
N ALA A 8 -0.60 -2.81 7.03
CA ALA A 8 -0.24 -3.22 5.69
C ALA A 8 1.25 -2.99 5.41
N VAL A 9 1.78 -1.80 5.74
CA VAL A 9 3.21 -1.47 5.60
C VAL A 9 4.08 -2.46 6.39
N VAL A 10 3.70 -2.78 7.63
CA VAL A 10 4.41 -3.79 8.44
C VAL A 10 4.39 -5.17 7.76
N LYS A 11 3.25 -5.60 7.20
CA LYS A 11 3.19 -6.88 6.48
C LYS A 11 4.05 -6.91 5.22
N VAL A 12 4.12 -5.82 4.46
CA VAL A 12 5.01 -5.72 3.30
C VAL A 12 6.47 -5.87 3.74
N ASP A 13 6.86 -5.21 4.83
CA ASP A 13 8.21 -5.33 5.41
C ASP A 13 8.54 -6.74 5.90
N ASP A 14 7.56 -7.45 6.46
CA ASP A 14 7.71 -8.82 6.95
C ASP A 14 7.75 -9.85 5.80
N ASN A 15 7.03 -9.61 4.70
CA ASN A 15 7.06 -10.45 3.50
C ASN A 15 8.44 -10.45 2.80
N GLY A 16 9.26 -9.41 3.02
CA GLY A 16 10.66 -9.35 2.61
C GLY A 16 11.58 -10.39 3.30
N GLY A 17 11.06 -11.19 4.23
CA GLY A 17 11.76 -12.28 4.92
C GLY A 17 11.69 -13.65 4.21
N LYS A 18 10.98 -13.78 3.09
CA LYS A 18 10.83 -15.07 2.37
C LYS A 18 11.44 -15.08 0.96
N ALA A 19 12.53 -14.33 0.75
CA ALA A 19 13.40 -14.53 -0.41
C ALA A 19 14.39 -15.67 -0.11
N ALA A 20 14.41 -16.68 -0.96
CA ALA A 20 15.33 -17.83 -0.88
C ALA A 20 16.77 -17.49 -1.35
N ASP A 21 17.19 -16.23 -1.23
CA ASP A 21 18.57 -15.80 -1.49
C ASP A 21 18.94 -14.70 -0.48
N GLY A 22 20.11 -14.83 0.13
CA GLY A 22 20.57 -14.11 1.33
C GLY A 22 20.91 -12.64 1.13
N GLY A 23 20.11 -11.88 0.39
CA GLY A 23 20.14 -10.41 0.39
C GLY A 23 19.03 -9.89 1.29
N GLY A 24 19.37 -9.18 2.38
CA GLY A 24 18.37 -8.52 3.22
C GLY A 24 17.49 -7.61 2.35
N GLY A 25 16.23 -8.03 2.13
CA GLY A 25 15.33 -7.42 1.16
C GLY A 25 15.15 -5.92 1.34
N ASP A 26 14.84 -5.24 0.24
CA ASP A 26 14.53 -3.81 0.18
C ASP A 26 13.23 -3.52 0.95
N LYS A 27 13.32 -3.42 2.29
CA LYS A 27 12.21 -3.05 3.18
C LYS A 27 11.85 -1.57 3.01
N ILE A 28 10.59 -1.24 3.29
CA ILE A 28 10.11 0.14 3.31
C ILE A 28 10.94 0.94 4.30
N GLY A 29 11.50 2.04 3.82
CA GLY A 29 12.35 2.91 4.63
C GLY A 29 13.65 2.24 5.08
N ASN A 30 14.27 1.40 4.24
CA ASN A 30 15.59 0.84 4.49
C ASN A 30 16.61 1.95 4.82
N VAL A 31 17.36 1.80 5.91
CA VAL A 31 18.32 2.81 6.38
C VAL A 31 19.70 2.19 6.57
N ALA A 32 20.72 2.84 6.06
CA ALA A 32 22.11 2.54 6.38
C ALA A 32 22.54 3.24 7.68
N ALA A 33 23.34 2.57 8.49
CA ALA A 33 24.14 3.23 9.53
C ALA A 33 25.34 3.93 8.87
N GLY A 34 25.13 5.14 8.39
CA GLY A 34 26.08 5.92 7.59
C GLY A 34 25.46 6.36 6.26
N ALA A 35 26.24 6.24 5.19
CA ALA A 35 25.82 6.58 3.83
C ALA A 35 24.70 5.66 3.32
N GLY A 36 23.65 6.25 2.74
CA GLY A 36 22.58 5.51 2.08
C GLY A 36 22.99 5.00 0.69
N ALA A 37 22.01 4.60 -0.11
CA ALA A 37 22.18 4.26 -1.51
C ALA A 37 21.03 4.86 -2.34
N GLY A 38 21.36 5.36 -3.53
CA GLY A 38 20.36 5.84 -4.47
C GLY A 38 19.38 4.73 -4.86
N ALA A 39 18.13 5.09 -5.14
CA ALA A 39 17.14 4.12 -5.60
C ALA A 39 17.34 3.77 -7.08
N ASN A 40 16.92 2.57 -7.48
CA ASN A 40 16.92 2.18 -8.89
C ASN A 40 16.01 3.12 -9.69
N LYS A 41 16.55 3.69 -10.77
CA LYS A 41 15.88 4.67 -11.62
C LYS A 41 14.58 4.12 -12.22
N GLU A 42 14.65 2.93 -12.81
CA GLU A 42 13.49 2.30 -13.45
C GLU A 42 12.38 2.04 -12.44
N SER A 43 12.74 1.58 -11.24
CA SER A 43 11.82 1.34 -10.13
C SER A 43 11.10 2.62 -9.71
N VAL A 44 11.84 3.70 -9.42
CA VAL A 44 11.23 4.99 -9.03
C VAL A 44 10.28 5.51 -10.12
N ASN A 45 10.71 5.47 -11.38
CA ASN A 45 9.90 5.99 -12.49
C ASN A 45 8.64 5.15 -12.73
N ARG A 46 8.73 3.82 -12.63
CA ARG A 46 7.57 2.93 -12.72
C ARG A 46 6.59 3.15 -11.59
N ILE A 47 7.06 3.29 -10.35
CA ILE A 47 6.20 3.57 -9.19
C ILE A 47 5.50 4.91 -9.37
N ALA A 48 6.24 5.96 -9.72
CA ALA A 48 5.66 7.29 -9.93
C ALA A 48 4.66 7.30 -11.09
N GLY A 49 4.97 6.60 -12.19
CA GLY A 49 4.07 6.41 -13.34
C GLY A 49 2.81 5.60 -13.00
N ALA A 50 2.95 4.54 -12.20
CA ALA A 50 1.83 3.74 -11.70
C ALA A 50 0.93 4.59 -10.81
N ILE A 51 1.49 5.33 -9.84
CA ILE A 51 0.73 6.27 -9.01
C ILE A 51 0.00 7.30 -9.88
N LYS A 52 0.65 7.86 -10.90
CA LYS A 52 0.02 8.77 -11.86
C LYS A 52 -1.16 8.13 -12.58
N GLY A 53 -0.98 6.96 -13.19
CA GLY A 53 -2.05 6.25 -13.89
C GLY A 53 -3.22 5.91 -12.97
N ILE A 54 -2.91 5.48 -11.74
CA ILE A 54 -3.87 5.17 -10.68
C ILE A 54 -4.71 6.40 -10.31
N VAL A 55 -4.07 7.55 -10.06
CA VAL A 55 -4.76 8.80 -9.74
C VAL A 55 -5.60 9.29 -10.93
N GLU A 56 -5.09 9.21 -12.16
CA GLU A 56 -5.83 9.58 -13.37
C GLU A 56 -7.04 8.68 -13.64
N ALA A 57 -6.95 7.39 -13.31
CA ALA A 57 -8.08 6.48 -13.41
C ALA A 57 -9.09 6.68 -12.28
N ALA A 58 -8.63 6.93 -11.05
CA ALA A 58 -9.48 7.27 -9.93
C ALA A 58 -10.33 8.52 -10.25
N LYS A 59 -9.75 9.56 -10.87
CA LYS A 59 -10.49 10.76 -11.33
C LYS A 59 -11.60 10.48 -12.35
N LYS A 60 -11.57 9.34 -13.05
CA LYS A 60 -12.61 8.94 -14.03
C LYS A 60 -13.77 8.21 -13.38
N VAL A 61 -13.64 7.82 -12.12
CA VAL A 61 -14.70 7.16 -11.37
C VAL A 61 -15.66 8.21 -10.83
N GLU A 62 -16.94 8.04 -11.14
CA GLU A 62 -17.99 8.95 -10.70
C GLU A 62 -18.00 9.07 -9.16
N GLY A 63 -18.10 10.30 -8.66
CA GLY A 63 -18.01 10.61 -7.23
C GLY A 63 -16.59 10.75 -6.69
N VAL A 64 -15.57 10.16 -7.32
CA VAL A 64 -14.16 10.25 -6.87
C VAL A 64 -13.53 11.58 -7.26
N LYS A 65 -13.39 12.49 -6.30
CA LYS A 65 -12.74 13.79 -6.47
C LYS A 65 -11.30 13.78 -5.94
N PHE A 66 -10.32 13.85 -6.83
CA PHE A 66 -8.94 14.13 -6.48
C PHE A 66 -8.60 15.59 -6.81
N GLU A 67 -8.86 16.47 -5.85
CA GLU A 67 -8.63 17.92 -5.93
C GLU A 67 -7.72 18.37 -4.77
N PRO A 68 -6.43 17.97 -4.80
CA PRO A 68 -5.48 18.36 -3.76
C PRO A 68 -5.33 19.88 -3.73
N LYS A 69 -5.42 20.46 -2.53
CA LYS A 69 -5.05 21.87 -2.33
C LYS A 69 -3.55 22.02 -2.59
N ALA A 70 -3.14 23.12 -3.23
CA ALA A 70 -1.73 23.45 -3.38
C ALA A 70 -1.01 23.38 -2.01
N ALA A 71 0.13 22.69 -1.98
CA ALA A 71 0.98 22.66 -0.80
C ALA A 71 1.55 24.06 -0.56
N ALA A 72 1.59 24.46 0.72
CA ALA A 72 2.33 25.66 1.09
C ALA A 72 3.82 25.32 1.13
N ASP A 73 4.63 26.20 0.56
CA ASP A 73 6.06 26.16 0.79
C ASP A 73 6.35 26.35 2.28
N ALA A 74 7.51 25.86 2.73
CA ALA A 74 7.94 26.02 4.11
C ALA A 74 8.07 27.52 4.48
N ALA A 75 7.52 27.88 5.64
CA ALA A 75 7.39 29.27 6.07
C ALA A 75 8.70 29.90 6.60
N ASP A 76 9.68 29.09 6.98
CA ASP A 76 11.01 29.55 7.42
C ASP A 76 11.98 29.69 6.23
N ALA A 77 12.93 30.63 6.34
CA ALA A 77 13.90 30.90 5.27
C ALA A 77 14.77 29.68 4.92
N ASP A 78 14.98 28.79 5.90
CA ASP A 78 15.73 27.54 5.74
C ASP A 78 14.88 26.34 5.32
N GLY A 79 13.56 26.46 5.29
CA GLY A 79 12.66 25.38 4.92
C GLY A 79 12.89 24.07 5.68
N ASN A 80 12.56 22.97 4.99
CA ASN A 80 12.90 21.61 5.42
C ASN A 80 14.03 20.98 4.60
N LYS A 81 14.87 21.83 3.98
CA LYS A 81 15.91 21.42 3.03
C LYS A 81 16.93 20.43 3.60
N LYS A 82 17.20 20.48 4.91
CA LYS A 82 18.08 19.53 5.60
C LYS A 82 17.65 18.08 5.47
N ALA A 83 16.37 17.81 5.17
CA ALA A 83 15.89 16.47 4.83
C ALA A 83 16.67 15.83 3.67
N GLY A 84 17.29 16.62 2.79
CA GLY A 84 18.13 16.14 1.69
C GLY A 84 19.31 15.27 2.15
N LYS A 85 19.79 15.46 3.38
CA LYS A 85 20.92 14.69 3.91
C LYS A 85 20.57 13.20 4.11
N LEU A 86 19.28 12.86 4.26
CA LEU A 86 18.82 11.48 4.28
C LEU A 86 19.01 10.78 2.93
N PHE A 87 19.20 11.52 1.85
CA PHE A 87 19.32 10.99 0.49
C PHE A 87 20.77 10.78 0.04
N GLY A 88 21.75 11.19 0.85
CA GLY A 88 23.18 11.03 0.55
C GLY A 88 23.60 9.56 0.39
N ASN A 89 24.56 9.30 -0.50
CA ASN A 89 25.14 7.97 -0.73
C ASN A 89 26.65 7.90 -0.43
N ALA A 90 27.20 8.96 0.14
CA ALA A 90 28.55 9.00 0.68
C ALA A 90 28.59 9.85 1.96
N GLY A 91 29.64 9.66 2.77
CA GLY A 91 29.87 10.45 3.98
C GLY A 91 29.07 10.01 5.21
N ALA A 92 28.99 10.90 6.20
CA ALA A 92 28.27 10.66 7.44
C ALA A 92 26.75 10.58 7.21
N GLY A 93 26.08 9.72 7.98
CA GLY A 93 24.63 9.59 7.93
C GLY A 93 23.90 10.80 8.51
N ALA A 94 22.60 10.92 8.22
CA ALA A 94 21.77 12.03 8.67
C ALA A 94 21.70 12.13 10.21
N THR A 95 21.80 13.36 10.70
CA THR A 95 21.68 13.71 12.12
C THR A 95 20.21 13.76 12.55
N ALA A 96 19.95 13.82 13.86
CA ALA A 96 18.58 13.93 14.38
C ALA A 96 17.89 15.23 13.92
N GLU A 97 18.64 16.30 13.70
CA GLU A 97 18.11 17.55 13.14
C GLU A 97 17.60 17.35 11.71
N ASP A 98 18.36 16.63 10.88
CA ASP A 98 17.99 16.35 9.49
C ASP A 98 16.71 15.47 9.44
N VAL A 99 16.60 14.50 10.35
CA VAL A 99 15.39 13.66 10.50
C VAL A 99 14.19 14.49 10.94
N ASN A 100 14.37 15.41 11.90
CA ASN A 100 13.29 16.30 12.34
C ASN A 100 12.79 17.21 11.21
N LYS A 101 13.67 17.67 10.33
CA LYS A 101 13.28 18.45 9.15
C LYS A 101 12.52 17.59 8.12
N ALA A 102 12.90 16.33 7.92
CA ALA A 102 12.10 15.39 7.14
C ALA A 102 10.70 15.14 7.76
N ALA A 103 10.63 14.95 9.08
CA ALA A 103 9.37 14.79 9.81
C ALA A 103 8.47 16.04 9.70
N ALA A 104 9.06 17.23 9.81
CA ALA A 104 8.36 18.50 9.64
C ALA A 104 7.79 18.66 8.23
N ALA A 105 8.54 18.27 7.19
CA ALA A 105 8.03 18.29 5.82
C ALA A 105 6.82 17.37 5.65
N VAL A 106 6.90 16.12 6.13
CA VAL A 106 5.79 15.16 6.10
C VAL A 106 4.60 15.64 6.92
N GLY A 107 4.85 16.25 8.08
CA GLY A 107 3.82 16.81 8.96
C GLY A 107 3.05 17.98 8.33
N ALA A 108 3.72 18.79 7.50
CA ALA A 108 3.16 20.01 6.91
C ALA A 108 2.26 19.79 5.68
N VAL A 109 2.21 18.58 5.12
CA VAL A 109 1.45 18.26 3.89
C VAL A 109 0.46 17.13 4.12
N SER A 110 -0.65 17.11 3.39
CA SER A 110 -1.57 15.98 3.29
C SER A 110 -1.04 14.87 2.37
N GLY A 111 -1.57 13.67 2.51
CA GLY A 111 -1.30 12.55 1.61
C GLY A 111 -1.71 12.83 0.17
N GLU A 112 -2.81 13.56 -0.06
CA GLU A 112 -3.20 14.00 -1.41
C GLU A 112 -2.20 14.97 -2.01
N GLN A 113 -1.60 15.86 -1.21
CA GLN A 113 -0.52 16.74 -1.66
C GLN A 113 0.74 15.94 -2.03
N ILE A 114 1.11 14.93 -1.23
CA ILE A 114 2.24 14.05 -1.54
C ILE A 114 1.97 13.28 -2.85
N LEU A 115 0.78 12.68 -3.00
CA LEU A 115 0.38 12.02 -4.24
C LEU A 115 0.43 12.97 -5.44
N ASN A 116 -0.07 14.20 -5.28
CA ASN A 116 -0.06 15.19 -6.34
C ASN A 116 1.37 15.56 -6.76
N ALA A 117 2.28 15.69 -5.78
CA ALA A 117 3.69 15.93 -6.04
C ALA A 117 4.34 14.78 -6.84
N ILE A 118 4.02 13.52 -6.51
CA ILE A 118 4.46 12.34 -7.27
C ILE A 118 3.90 12.35 -8.69
N VAL A 119 2.59 12.55 -8.83
CA VAL A 119 1.87 12.62 -10.12
C VAL A 119 2.47 13.71 -11.02
N THR A 120 2.76 14.87 -10.43
CA THR A 120 3.37 16.00 -11.13
C THR A 120 4.78 15.65 -11.59
N ALA A 121 5.62 15.09 -10.71
CA ALA A 121 6.98 14.67 -11.06
C ALA A 121 6.99 13.61 -12.17
N ALA A 122 6.07 12.64 -12.13
CA ALA A 122 5.93 11.63 -13.19
C ALA A 122 5.52 12.20 -14.55
N GLY A 123 4.93 13.41 -14.58
CA GLY A 123 4.59 14.14 -15.80
C GLY A 123 5.72 15.04 -16.34
N GLN A 124 6.81 15.23 -15.59
CA GLN A 124 7.91 16.12 -15.97
C GLN A 124 8.98 15.40 -16.79
N ALA A 125 9.72 16.18 -17.60
CA ALA A 125 10.96 15.73 -18.22
C ALA A 125 12.10 15.77 -17.19
N GLY A 126 13.06 14.85 -17.30
CA GLY A 126 14.17 14.74 -16.33
C GLY A 126 13.85 13.75 -15.21
N GLN A 127 14.11 12.47 -15.49
CA GLN A 127 13.87 11.34 -14.58
C GLN A 127 15.19 10.61 -14.23
N ALA A 128 16.30 11.34 -14.28
CA ALA A 128 17.62 10.85 -13.88
C ALA A 128 17.90 11.35 -12.46
N GLY A 129 18.54 10.50 -11.63
CA GLY A 129 18.87 10.87 -10.27
C GLY A 129 19.82 12.06 -10.20
N LYS A 130 19.55 12.96 -9.25
CA LYS A 130 20.40 14.12 -8.96
C LYS A 130 20.73 14.17 -7.48
N LYS A 131 21.84 14.83 -7.15
CA LYS A 131 22.16 15.13 -5.74
C LYS A 131 21.07 16.02 -5.15
N ALA A 132 20.95 16.01 -3.83
CA ALA A 132 19.88 16.73 -3.14
C ALA A 132 19.87 18.24 -3.50
N ASP A 133 21.03 18.88 -3.51
CA ASP A 133 21.19 20.30 -3.87
C ASP A 133 20.78 20.62 -5.31
N GLU A 134 20.84 19.64 -6.22
CA GLU A 134 20.54 19.82 -7.64
C GLU A 134 19.12 19.40 -8.04
N ALA A 135 18.46 18.57 -7.22
CA ALA A 135 17.17 17.96 -7.53
C ALA A 135 16.05 19.01 -7.69
N THR A 136 15.32 18.91 -8.80
CA THR A 136 14.23 19.83 -9.17
C THR A 136 12.85 19.23 -8.96
N ASN A 137 12.77 17.91 -8.76
CA ASN A 137 11.54 17.20 -8.48
C ASN A 137 11.78 15.97 -7.58
N ALA A 138 10.69 15.41 -7.06
CA ALA A 138 10.71 14.27 -6.16
C ALA A 138 11.35 13.00 -6.75
N ILE A 139 11.22 12.74 -8.05
CA ILE A 139 11.82 11.57 -8.72
C ILE A 139 13.35 11.69 -8.74
N GLU A 140 13.87 12.85 -9.16
CA GLU A 140 15.31 13.10 -9.21
C GLU A 140 15.96 12.93 -7.83
N ALA A 141 15.30 13.47 -6.79
CA ALA A 141 15.73 13.34 -5.40
C ALA A 141 15.66 11.88 -4.89
N ALA A 142 14.58 11.16 -5.19
CA ALA A 142 14.40 9.78 -4.75
C ALA A 142 15.45 8.83 -5.33
N ILE A 143 15.75 8.95 -6.63
CA ILE A 143 16.81 8.19 -7.30
C ILE A 143 18.17 8.60 -6.71
N GLY A 144 18.41 9.90 -6.59
CA GLY A 144 19.66 10.44 -6.04
C GLY A 144 20.83 10.40 -7.04
N GLY A 145 21.79 11.30 -6.84
CA GLY A 145 23.05 11.37 -7.58
C GLY A 145 24.23 10.93 -6.70
N ALA A 146 25.39 10.65 -7.30
CA ALA A 146 26.61 10.33 -6.55
C ALA A 146 27.09 11.54 -5.73
N GLY A 147 27.23 11.41 -4.42
CA GLY A 147 27.73 12.49 -3.58
C GLY A 147 27.45 12.33 -2.10
N ALA A 148 28.14 13.17 -1.32
CA ALA A 148 27.93 13.27 0.11
C ALA A 148 26.50 13.75 0.45
N ALA A 149 26.08 13.53 1.69
CA ALA A 149 24.85 14.11 2.21
C ALA A 149 24.84 15.64 2.03
N ALA A 150 23.85 16.13 1.29
CA ALA A 150 23.65 17.55 0.99
C ALA A 150 22.23 17.97 1.37
N GLU A 151 22.04 19.24 1.70
CA GLU A 151 20.70 19.80 1.84
C GLU A 151 20.06 19.91 0.45
N PHE A 152 18.74 19.84 0.38
CA PHE A 152 18.04 20.16 -0.86
C PHE A 152 18.28 21.62 -1.24
N GLY A 153 18.42 21.91 -2.54
CA GLY A 153 18.53 23.30 -3.00
C GLY A 153 17.27 24.08 -2.65
N ASP A 154 17.38 25.38 -2.37
CA ASP A 154 16.26 26.24 -1.99
C ASP A 154 15.97 27.37 -2.99
N ASP A 155 16.59 27.30 -4.17
CA ASP A 155 16.20 28.07 -5.35
C ASP A 155 14.78 27.71 -5.82
N ASN A 156 14.15 28.59 -6.61
CA ASN A 156 12.75 28.47 -7.02
C ASN A 156 12.44 27.16 -7.79
N ASP A 157 13.41 26.63 -8.54
CA ASP A 157 13.31 25.38 -9.31
C ASP A 157 13.62 24.13 -8.48
N LYS A 158 14.13 24.29 -7.25
CA LYS A 158 14.51 23.18 -6.36
C LYS A 158 13.39 22.80 -5.41
N ILE A 159 13.63 21.75 -4.62
CA ILE A 159 12.61 21.17 -3.74
C ILE A 159 12.78 21.50 -2.25
N GLY A 160 13.85 22.16 -1.83
CA GLY A 160 14.18 22.36 -0.40
C GLY A 160 13.17 23.18 0.40
N LYS A 161 12.34 23.98 -0.27
CA LYS A 161 11.20 24.71 0.32
C LYS A 161 9.86 24.01 0.12
N LYS A 162 9.79 22.97 -0.70
CA LYS A 162 8.56 22.29 -1.13
C LYS A 162 8.33 21.03 -0.31
N ASN A 163 7.58 21.16 0.78
CA ASN A 163 7.34 20.06 1.72
C ASN A 163 6.72 18.82 1.07
N ASP A 164 5.83 19.03 0.10
CA ASP A 164 5.16 17.98 -0.66
C ASP A 164 6.14 17.21 -1.55
N GLN A 165 7.07 17.91 -2.19
CA GLN A 165 8.14 17.30 -3.00
C GLN A 165 9.13 16.52 -2.13
N ILE A 166 9.51 17.06 -0.96
CA ILE A 166 10.37 16.35 0.00
C ILE A 166 9.69 15.06 0.48
N ALA A 167 8.43 15.15 0.91
CA ALA A 167 7.64 14.01 1.35
C ALA A 167 7.41 13.00 0.21
N ALA A 168 7.18 13.46 -1.03
CA ALA A 168 7.10 12.61 -2.21
C ALA A 168 8.41 11.87 -2.50
N ALA A 169 9.56 12.53 -2.35
CA ALA A 169 10.87 11.91 -2.52
C ALA A 169 11.12 10.82 -1.45
N LEU A 170 10.70 11.07 -0.20
CA LEU A 170 10.75 10.09 0.90
C LEU A 170 9.90 8.86 0.57
N VAL A 171 8.67 9.05 0.10
CA VAL A 171 7.78 7.94 -0.30
C VAL A 171 8.39 7.15 -1.44
N LEU A 172 8.77 7.83 -2.53
CA LEU A 172 9.32 7.17 -3.72
C LEU A 172 10.57 6.36 -3.41
N ARG A 173 11.54 6.94 -2.68
CA ARG A 173 12.75 6.19 -2.28
C ARG A 173 12.45 5.11 -1.26
N GLY A 174 11.49 5.34 -0.36
CA GLY A 174 11.10 4.38 0.66
C GLY A 174 10.48 3.10 0.11
N VAL A 175 9.83 3.16 -1.06
CA VAL A 175 9.16 2.01 -1.67
C VAL A 175 9.86 1.50 -2.94
N ALA A 176 10.88 2.20 -3.43
CA ALA A 176 11.62 1.81 -4.63
C ALA A 176 12.75 0.81 -4.34
N LYS A 177 13.04 -0.03 -5.33
CA LYS A 177 14.14 -0.99 -5.31
C LYS A 177 15.48 -0.29 -5.03
N SER A 178 16.29 -0.88 -4.17
CA SER A 178 17.58 -0.33 -3.71
C SER A 178 17.51 1.04 -3.01
N GLY A 179 16.32 1.58 -2.77
CA GLY A 179 16.15 2.81 -2.03
C GLY A 179 16.61 2.64 -0.59
N LYS A 180 17.69 3.33 -0.22
CA LYS A 180 18.25 3.25 1.13
C LYS A 180 18.62 4.62 1.63
N PHE A 181 18.05 5.03 2.75
CA PHE A 181 18.33 6.32 3.36
C PHE A 181 19.63 6.29 4.17
N ALA A 182 20.26 7.45 4.28
CA ALA A 182 21.41 7.68 5.15
C ALA A 182 20.93 8.04 6.55
N GLY A 183 21.38 7.31 7.57
CA GLY A 183 21.11 7.64 8.97
C GLY A 183 22.37 7.50 9.81
N ALA A 184 22.62 8.43 10.73
CA ALA A 184 23.63 8.18 11.75
C ALA A 184 23.24 6.91 12.55
N ALA A 185 24.23 6.19 13.10
CA ALA A 185 24.00 4.88 13.72
C ALA A 185 22.88 4.88 14.80
N ASN A 186 22.74 5.99 15.53
CA ASN A 186 21.71 6.20 16.54
C ASN A 186 20.35 6.69 16.00
N ASN A 187 20.28 7.18 14.75
CA ASN A 187 19.08 7.79 14.18
C ASN A 187 18.40 6.91 13.12
N ALA A 188 18.95 5.72 12.80
CA ALA A 188 18.42 4.86 11.74
C ALA A 188 16.95 4.47 11.94
N LYS A 189 16.53 4.26 13.20
CA LYS A 189 15.12 3.96 13.54
C LYS A 189 14.21 5.15 13.28
N GLU A 190 14.69 6.36 13.56
CA GLU A 190 13.91 7.60 13.41
C GLU A 190 13.74 7.94 11.93
N VAL A 191 14.80 7.76 11.12
CA VAL A 191 14.74 7.84 9.65
C VAL A 191 13.67 6.87 9.12
N LYS A 192 13.71 5.60 9.53
CA LYS A 192 12.72 4.60 9.09
C LYS A 192 11.30 5.02 9.46
N ALA A 193 11.08 5.47 10.70
CA ALA A 193 9.76 5.90 11.17
C ALA A 193 9.22 7.10 10.38
N VAL A 194 10.06 8.07 10.01
CA VAL A 194 9.64 9.21 9.18
C VAL A 194 9.24 8.76 7.78
N VAL A 195 9.97 7.82 7.18
CA VAL A 195 9.65 7.26 5.86
C VAL A 195 8.36 6.44 5.89
N GLU A 196 8.20 5.55 6.87
CA GLU A 196 6.95 4.81 7.08
C GLU A 196 5.77 5.76 7.26
N SER A 197 5.94 6.81 8.07
CA SER A 197 4.92 7.84 8.27
C SER A 197 4.54 8.52 6.95
N ALA A 198 5.51 8.86 6.09
CA ALA A 198 5.23 9.43 4.78
C ALA A 198 4.44 8.47 3.87
N VAL A 199 4.83 7.19 3.84
CA VAL A 199 4.14 6.13 3.06
C VAL A 199 2.71 5.91 3.57
N VAL A 200 2.55 5.72 4.88
CA VAL A 200 1.25 5.55 5.54
C VAL A 200 0.36 6.76 5.31
N LYS A 201 0.90 7.98 5.42
CA LYS A 201 0.14 9.20 5.18
C LYS A 201 -0.36 9.29 3.74
N THR A 202 0.53 9.03 2.79
CA THR A 202 0.23 9.10 1.35
C THR A 202 -0.88 8.13 0.96
N PHE A 203 -0.77 6.86 1.33
CA PHE A 203 -1.75 5.85 0.94
C PHE A 203 -2.97 5.81 1.85
N GLY A 204 -2.81 6.10 3.14
CA GLY A 204 -3.90 6.13 4.11
C GLY A 204 -4.89 7.26 3.87
N GLU A 205 -4.41 8.48 3.67
CA GLU A 205 -5.30 9.63 3.40
C GLU A 205 -5.97 9.48 2.04
N TRP A 206 -5.27 8.98 1.02
CA TRP A 206 -5.86 8.72 -0.29
C TRP A 206 -6.97 7.66 -0.26
N LEU A 207 -6.76 6.55 0.45
CA LEU A 207 -7.79 5.52 0.62
C LEU A 207 -8.98 6.06 1.42
N ASP A 208 -8.74 6.85 2.48
CA ASP A 208 -9.80 7.56 3.21
C ASP A 208 -10.57 8.51 2.28
N GLY A 209 -9.87 9.25 1.41
CA GLY A 209 -10.44 10.14 0.42
C GLY A 209 -11.28 9.40 -0.63
N LEU A 210 -10.79 8.24 -1.11
CA LEU A 210 -11.49 7.40 -2.07
C LEU A 210 -12.81 6.87 -1.51
N ILE A 211 -12.78 6.41 -0.25
CA ILE A 211 -13.98 5.97 0.47
C ILE A 211 -14.97 7.13 0.57
N LYS A 212 -14.56 8.29 1.11
CA LYS A 212 -15.41 9.48 1.25
C LYS A 212 -16.02 9.95 -0.07
N ALA A 213 -15.26 9.86 -1.15
CA ALA A 213 -15.72 10.30 -2.45
C ALA A 213 -16.77 9.34 -3.04
N ALA A 214 -16.65 8.04 -2.78
CA ALA A 214 -17.70 7.05 -3.08
C ALA A 214 -18.97 7.25 -2.23
N GLU A 215 -18.93 8.01 -1.13
CA GLU A 215 -20.11 8.42 -0.35
C GLU A 215 -20.91 9.57 -1.01
N GLY A 216 -20.52 10.04 -2.20
CA GLY A 216 -21.30 11.00 -3.00
C GLY A 216 -20.95 12.48 -2.77
N GLY A 217 -19.75 12.79 -2.27
CA GLY A 217 -19.25 14.18 -2.17
C GLY A 217 -20.02 15.07 -1.17
N GLY A 218 -20.93 14.49 -0.38
CA GLY A 218 -21.52 15.15 0.78
C GLY A 218 -20.41 15.52 1.76
N LYS A 219 -20.45 16.76 2.25
CA LYS A 219 -19.62 17.22 3.37
C LYS A 219 -19.60 16.11 4.41
N ALA A 220 -18.43 15.52 4.69
CA ALA A 220 -18.26 14.63 5.83
C ALA A 220 -18.94 15.33 7.00
N ALA A 221 -19.98 14.72 7.55
CA ALA A 221 -20.51 15.17 8.80
C ALA A 221 -19.32 15.14 9.75
N ASP A 222 -18.88 16.32 10.18
CA ASP A 222 -18.12 16.48 11.40
C ASP A 222 -19.04 15.97 12.51
N GLY A 223 -18.99 14.67 12.71
CA GLY A 223 -19.94 13.89 13.48
C GLY A 223 -19.18 12.68 13.98
N GLY A 224 -18.45 12.89 15.07
CA GLY A 224 -17.75 11.83 15.77
C GLY A 224 -18.68 10.67 16.11
N GLY A 225 -18.33 9.48 15.63
CA GLY A 225 -18.92 8.20 16.01
C GLY A 225 -19.76 7.56 14.91
N GLY A 226 -19.28 6.47 14.31
CA GLY A 226 -20.12 5.65 13.44
C GLY A 226 -19.39 4.52 12.73
N ASP A 227 -18.83 4.81 11.56
CA ASP A 227 -18.50 3.74 10.61
C ASP A 227 -17.00 3.46 10.58
N LYS A 228 -16.55 2.74 11.62
CA LYS A 228 -15.22 2.13 11.64
C LYS A 228 -15.18 0.96 10.66
N ILE A 229 -13.99 0.65 10.15
CA ILE A 229 -13.79 -0.58 9.36
C ILE A 229 -14.26 -1.78 10.20
N GLY A 230 -15.11 -2.61 9.62
CA GLY A 230 -15.72 -3.73 10.31
C GLY A 230 -16.69 -3.31 11.41
N ASN A 231 -17.49 -2.25 11.19
CA ASN A 231 -18.59 -1.89 12.08
C ASN A 231 -19.52 -3.08 12.29
N VAL A 232 -19.92 -3.38 13.52
CA VAL A 232 -20.75 -4.53 13.87
C VAL A 232 -21.93 -4.08 14.71
N ASP A 233 -23.12 -4.62 14.43
CA ASP A 233 -24.26 -4.46 15.31
C ASP A 233 -24.19 -5.51 16.43
N ALA A 234 -23.85 -5.05 17.64
CA ALA A 234 -23.71 -5.94 18.78
C ALA A 234 -25.08 -6.47 19.22
N ALA A 235 -25.21 -7.80 19.29
CA ALA A 235 -26.46 -8.50 19.62
C ALA A 235 -27.62 -8.27 18.63
N GLY A 236 -27.31 -7.77 17.42
CA GLY A 236 -28.28 -7.44 16.39
C GLY A 236 -27.83 -7.87 14.99
N GLY A 237 -28.72 -7.63 14.02
CA GLY A 237 -28.44 -7.84 12.62
C GLY A 237 -27.62 -6.69 12.04
N GLY A 238 -26.81 -6.97 11.03
CA GLY A 238 -26.15 -5.92 10.29
C GLY A 238 -27.16 -5.03 9.53
N THR A 239 -26.64 -4.00 8.87
CA THR A 239 -27.43 -3.16 7.96
C THR A 239 -26.94 -3.34 6.53
N LYS A 240 -27.86 -3.21 5.56
CA LYS A 240 -27.46 -3.14 4.15
C LYS A 240 -26.48 -1.98 3.98
N ALA A 241 -25.41 -2.22 3.23
CA ALA A 241 -24.50 -1.15 2.86
C ALA A 241 -25.11 -0.29 1.75
N ASP A 242 -24.68 0.96 1.65
CA ASP A 242 -25.09 1.84 0.57
C ASP A 242 -24.59 1.32 -0.79
N ALA A 243 -25.53 1.11 -1.71
CA ALA A 243 -25.23 0.52 -3.01
C ALA A 243 -24.32 1.41 -3.86
N THR A 244 -24.46 2.74 -3.75
CA THR A 244 -23.61 3.69 -4.49
C THR A 244 -22.18 3.61 -3.99
N SER A 245 -22.00 3.57 -2.67
CA SER A 245 -20.69 3.45 -2.02
C SER A 245 -20.00 2.14 -2.37
N VAL A 246 -20.67 0.99 -2.24
CA VAL A 246 -20.08 -0.32 -2.59
C VAL A 246 -19.67 -0.37 -4.07
N ASN A 247 -20.56 0.08 -4.97
CA ASN A 247 -20.28 0.07 -6.41
C ASN A 247 -19.18 1.07 -6.79
N GLY A 248 -19.18 2.25 -6.18
CA GLY A 248 -18.15 3.28 -6.38
C GLY A 248 -16.77 2.79 -5.94
N ILE A 249 -16.66 2.19 -4.74
CA ILE A 249 -15.41 1.61 -4.22
C ILE A 249 -14.92 0.46 -5.12
N ALA A 250 -15.81 -0.47 -5.49
CA ALA A 250 -15.43 -1.59 -6.36
C ALA A 250 -14.99 -1.11 -7.75
N GLY A 251 -15.69 -0.11 -8.31
CA GLY A 251 -15.35 0.54 -9.58
C GLY A 251 -14.01 1.30 -9.51
N ALA A 252 -13.76 2.00 -8.41
CA ALA A 252 -12.48 2.65 -8.14
C ALA A 252 -11.34 1.64 -8.09
N ILE A 253 -11.46 0.57 -7.30
CA ILE A 253 -10.46 -0.50 -7.23
C ILE A 253 -10.20 -1.09 -8.62
N LYS A 254 -11.25 -1.34 -9.41
CA LYS A 254 -11.12 -1.79 -10.81
C LYS A 254 -10.33 -0.80 -11.66
N GLY A 255 -10.70 0.48 -11.65
CA GLY A 255 -9.99 1.51 -12.42
C GLY A 255 -8.52 1.64 -12.03
N ILE A 256 -8.22 1.56 -10.74
CA ILE A 256 -6.87 1.57 -10.16
C ILE A 256 -6.06 0.37 -10.68
N VAL A 257 -6.60 -0.84 -10.59
CA VAL A 257 -5.91 -2.07 -11.05
C VAL A 257 -5.71 -2.07 -12.56
N GLU A 258 -6.71 -1.65 -13.34
CA GLU A 258 -6.59 -1.56 -14.81
C GLU A 258 -5.60 -0.48 -15.25
N ALA A 259 -5.47 0.61 -14.51
CA ALA A 259 -4.47 1.63 -14.77
C ALA A 259 -3.07 1.16 -14.39
N ALA A 260 -2.93 0.48 -13.26
CA ALA A 260 -1.69 -0.16 -12.85
C ALA A 260 -1.20 -1.12 -13.94
N LYS A 261 -2.06 -1.99 -14.47
CA LYS A 261 -1.74 -2.91 -15.58
C LYS A 261 -1.27 -2.24 -16.88
N LYS A 262 -1.58 -0.95 -17.10
CA LYS A 262 -1.13 -0.21 -18.30
C LYS A 262 0.29 0.32 -18.16
N VAL A 263 0.84 0.32 -16.95
CA VAL A 263 2.22 0.74 -16.72
C VAL A 263 3.16 -0.42 -17.02
N GLU A 264 4.14 -0.17 -17.88
CA GLU A 264 5.11 -1.17 -18.31
C GLU A 264 5.84 -1.78 -17.11
N GLY A 265 5.85 -3.12 -17.03
CA GLY A 265 6.46 -3.87 -15.94
C GLY A 265 5.55 -4.12 -14.73
N VAL A 266 4.41 -3.43 -14.64
CA VAL A 266 3.40 -3.71 -13.61
C VAL A 266 2.59 -4.93 -13.98
N LYS A 267 2.81 -6.02 -13.24
CA LYS A 267 2.20 -7.32 -13.51
C LYS A 267 1.20 -7.69 -12.41
N PHE A 268 -0.07 -7.36 -12.61
CA PHE A 268 -1.17 -7.88 -11.78
C PHE A 268 -1.74 -9.14 -12.45
N GLU A 269 -1.12 -10.28 -12.16
CA GLU A 269 -1.55 -11.62 -12.60
C GLU A 269 -1.89 -12.49 -11.38
N PRO A 270 -3.02 -12.23 -10.71
CA PRO A 270 -3.47 -13.05 -9.60
C PRO A 270 -3.72 -14.48 -10.08
N THR A 271 -3.22 -15.46 -9.34
CA THR A 271 -3.64 -16.86 -9.51
C THR A 271 -5.08 -17.01 -9.09
N ASP A 272 -5.86 -17.84 -9.78
CA ASP A 272 -7.23 -18.15 -9.37
C ASP A 272 -7.27 -18.67 -7.92
N ALA A 273 -8.29 -18.24 -7.18
CA ALA A 273 -8.52 -18.74 -5.83
C ALA A 273 -9.03 -20.18 -5.90
N ALA A 274 -8.45 -21.04 -5.06
CA ALA A 274 -8.97 -22.39 -4.89
C ALA A 274 -10.33 -22.33 -4.19
N ASP A 275 -11.29 -23.07 -4.72
CA ASP A 275 -12.54 -23.33 -4.02
C ASP A 275 -12.27 -24.05 -2.69
N ALA A 276 -13.12 -23.80 -1.70
CA ALA A 276 -13.11 -24.53 -0.45
C ALA A 276 -13.30 -26.03 -0.71
N ALA A 277 -12.45 -26.85 -0.08
CA ALA A 277 -12.42 -28.30 -0.27
C ALA A 277 -13.69 -29.02 0.23
N ASP A 278 -14.36 -28.45 1.25
CA ASP A 278 -15.62 -28.97 1.77
C ASP A 278 -16.79 -28.64 0.82
N GLY A 279 -17.73 -29.59 0.67
CA GLY A 279 -18.98 -29.41 -0.06
C GLY A 279 -19.83 -28.25 0.47
N ASP A 280 -19.73 -27.97 1.77
CA ASP A 280 -20.40 -26.86 2.43
C ASP A 280 -19.61 -25.54 2.40
N GLY A 281 -18.31 -25.60 2.10
CA GLY A 281 -17.43 -24.43 2.04
C GLY A 281 -17.48 -23.57 3.31
N ASN A 282 -17.31 -22.26 3.14
CA ASN A 282 -17.39 -21.27 4.22
C ASN A 282 -18.74 -20.53 4.19
N LYS A 283 -19.83 -21.26 3.91
CA LYS A 283 -21.15 -20.67 3.63
C LYS A 283 -21.69 -19.84 4.78
N LYS A 284 -21.39 -20.18 6.04
CA LYS A 284 -21.98 -19.51 7.20
C LYS A 284 -21.47 -18.09 7.38
N ALA A 285 -20.36 -17.74 6.74
CA ALA A 285 -19.90 -16.36 6.63
C ALA A 285 -20.99 -15.41 6.09
N GLY A 286 -21.97 -15.92 5.33
CA GLY A 286 -23.09 -15.15 4.81
C GLY A 286 -23.95 -14.50 5.90
N LYS A 287 -24.00 -15.10 7.10
CA LYS A 287 -24.78 -14.55 8.21
C LYS A 287 -24.21 -13.25 8.78
N LEU A 288 -22.91 -12.99 8.59
CA LEU A 288 -22.31 -11.69 8.96
C LEU A 288 -22.91 -10.55 8.12
N PHE A 289 -23.50 -10.85 6.96
CA PHE A 289 -24.11 -9.89 6.05
C PHE A 289 -25.63 -9.74 6.28
N GLY A 290 -26.20 -10.55 7.16
CA GLY A 290 -27.63 -10.59 7.45
C GLY A 290 -28.11 -9.36 8.23
N THR A 291 -29.43 -9.20 8.30
CA THR A 291 -30.10 -8.09 9.00
C THR A 291 -31.02 -8.55 10.14
N GLY A 292 -30.97 -9.82 10.52
CA GLY A 292 -31.78 -10.42 11.58
C GLY A 292 -30.96 -10.67 12.86
N ALA A 293 -30.71 -11.93 13.19
CA ALA A 293 -29.95 -12.31 14.39
C ALA A 293 -28.44 -12.06 14.21
N GLY A 294 -27.78 -11.73 15.33
CA GLY A 294 -26.33 -11.57 15.35
C GLY A 294 -25.59 -12.86 14.98
N ALA A 295 -24.53 -12.72 14.16
CA ALA A 295 -23.71 -13.84 13.73
C ALA A 295 -22.96 -14.49 14.91
N THR A 296 -22.95 -15.81 14.95
CA THR A 296 -22.37 -16.64 16.02
C THR A 296 -20.89 -16.95 15.75
N ALA A 297 -20.20 -17.52 16.75
CA ALA A 297 -18.79 -17.91 16.64
C ALA A 297 -18.51 -18.84 15.45
N GLY A 298 -19.45 -19.72 15.08
CA GLY A 298 -19.31 -20.60 13.92
C GLY A 298 -19.32 -19.83 12.60
N ASP A 299 -20.11 -18.76 12.51
CA ASP A 299 -20.23 -17.93 11.31
C ASP A 299 -18.96 -17.07 11.13
N VAL A 300 -18.42 -16.55 12.24
CA VAL A 300 -17.15 -15.81 12.25
C VAL A 300 -15.97 -16.71 11.88
N LYS A 301 -15.98 -17.98 12.33
CA LYS A 301 -14.95 -18.96 11.98
C LYS A 301 -14.90 -19.23 10.48
N ASP A 302 -16.05 -19.38 9.83
CA ASP A 302 -16.12 -19.56 8.37
C ASP A 302 -15.60 -18.32 7.63
N ALA A 303 -15.94 -17.12 8.10
CA ALA A 303 -15.42 -15.87 7.54
C ALA A 303 -13.89 -15.78 7.69
N ALA A 304 -13.35 -16.13 8.86
CA ALA A 304 -11.92 -16.18 9.12
C ALA A 304 -11.21 -17.23 8.24
N ALA A 305 -11.82 -18.40 8.05
CA ALA A 305 -11.28 -19.46 7.19
C ALA A 305 -11.24 -19.02 5.71
N ALA A 306 -12.29 -18.36 5.23
CA ALA A 306 -12.32 -17.80 3.87
C ALA A 306 -11.21 -16.76 3.67
N VAL A 307 -11.10 -15.77 4.58
CA VAL A 307 -10.04 -14.76 4.52
C VAL A 307 -8.66 -15.39 4.65
N GLY A 308 -8.50 -16.42 5.48
CA GLY A 308 -7.24 -17.15 5.68
C GLY A 308 -6.78 -17.92 4.45
N ALA A 309 -7.71 -18.44 3.66
CA ALA A 309 -7.45 -19.29 2.50
C ALA A 309 -7.05 -18.53 1.21
N VAL A 310 -7.14 -17.20 1.20
CA VAL A 310 -6.83 -16.39 0.02
C VAL A 310 -5.73 -15.35 0.25
N SER A 311 -5.05 -14.99 -0.83
CA SER A 311 -4.09 -13.87 -0.89
C SER A 311 -4.82 -12.53 -1.07
N GLY A 312 -4.10 -11.42 -0.85
CA GLY A 312 -4.64 -10.09 -1.11
C GLY A 312 -4.93 -9.85 -2.59
N GLU A 313 -4.12 -10.38 -3.52
CA GLU A 313 -4.40 -10.24 -4.96
C GLU A 313 -5.63 -11.02 -5.39
N GLN A 314 -5.88 -12.19 -4.79
CA GLN A 314 -7.11 -12.94 -5.05
C GLN A 314 -8.35 -12.15 -4.61
N ILE A 315 -8.29 -11.51 -3.44
CA ILE A 315 -9.35 -10.61 -2.97
C ILE A 315 -9.52 -9.42 -3.93
N LEU A 316 -8.42 -8.76 -4.30
CA LEU A 316 -8.44 -7.62 -5.21
C LEU A 316 -9.01 -8.01 -6.58
N ASN A 317 -8.62 -9.18 -7.10
CA ASN A 317 -9.14 -9.73 -8.36
C ASN A 317 -10.63 -10.04 -8.30
N ALA A 318 -11.11 -10.59 -7.18
CA ALA A 318 -12.52 -10.86 -6.95
C ALA A 318 -13.35 -9.56 -6.96
N ILE A 319 -12.85 -8.49 -6.34
CA ILE A 319 -13.47 -7.15 -6.39
C ILE A 319 -13.50 -6.60 -7.82
N VAL A 320 -12.34 -6.61 -8.51
CA VAL A 320 -12.21 -6.14 -9.90
C VAL A 320 -13.17 -6.88 -10.83
N THR A 321 -13.25 -8.20 -10.67
CA THR A 321 -14.12 -9.07 -11.45
C THR A 321 -15.59 -8.77 -11.16
N ALA A 322 -15.98 -8.59 -9.89
CA ALA A 322 -17.35 -8.22 -9.53
C ALA A 322 -17.74 -6.85 -10.09
N ALA A 323 -16.85 -5.85 -10.03
CA ALA A 323 -17.09 -4.52 -10.58
C ALA A 323 -17.31 -4.51 -12.10
N GLY A 324 -16.75 -5.49 -12.81
CA GLY A 324 -16.92 -5.69 -14.24
C GLY A 324 -18.14 -6.49 -14.67
N LYS A 325 -18.91 -7.07 -13.74
CA LYS A 325 -20.11 -7.87 -14.04
C LYS A 325 -21.39 -7.03 -13.93
N ASP A 326 -22.43 -7.50 -14.61
CA ASP A 326 -23.81 -7.09 -14.35
C ASP A 326 -24.32 -7.70 -13.02
N GLY A 327 -25.34 -7.11 -12.41
CA GLY A 327 -25.84 -7.54 -11.09
C GLY A 327 -25.10 -6.84 -9.95
N LYS A 328 -25.48 -5.59 -9.72
CA LYS A 328 -24.87 -4.66 -8.74
C LYS A 328 -25.85 -4.23 -7.65
N ASP A 329 -27.00 -4.89 -7.60
CA ASP A 329 -28.04 -4.67 -6.61
C ASP A 329 -27.84 -5.62 -5.44
N GLY A 330 -28.01 -5.13 -4.21
CA GLY A 330 -27.87 -5.96 -3.02
C GLY A 330 -28.80 -7.18 -3.00
N LYS A 331 -28.24 -8.33 -2.63
CA LYS A 331 -28.96 -9.60 -2.46
C LYS A 331 -28.66 -10.20 -1.09
N ALA A 332 -29.62 -10.94 -0.54
CA ALA A 332 -29.35 -11.73 0.66
C ALA A 332 -28.26 -12.76 0.34
N ALA A 333 -27.45 -13.16 1.33
CA ALA A 333 -26.29 -14.02 1.11
C ALA A 333 -26.60 -15.31 0.32
N GLY A 334 -27.78 -15.91 0.57
CA GLY A 334 -28.23 -17.11 -0.15
C GLY A 334 -28.50 -16.92 -1.65
N GLN A 335 -28.63 -15.67 -2.10
CA GLN A 335 -28.99 -15.29 -3.48
C GLN A 335 -27.89 -14.50 -4.20
N ALA A 336 -26.89 -14.00 -3.47
CA ALA A 336 -25.82 -13.21 -4.03
C ALA A 336 -24.94 -14.06 -4.97
N LYS A 337 -24.64 -13.52 -6.14
CA LYS A 337 -23.86 -14.17 -7.21
C LYS A 337 -22.43 -13.63 -7.31
N ASN A 338 -22.15 -12.50 -6.67
CA ASN A 338 -20.85 -11.88 -6.64
C ASN A 338 -20.63 -11.09 -5.33
N ALA A 339 -19.39 -10.68 -5.10
CA ALA A 339 -18.98 -9.96 -3.89
C ALA A 339 -19.72 -8.62 -3.68
N ILE A 340 -20.09 -7.89 -4.74
CA ILE A 340 -20.82 -6.61 -4.64
C ILE A 340 -22.24 -6.84 -4.13
N GLU A 341 -22.98 -7.78 -4.73
CA GLU A 341 -24.34 -8.11 -4.30
C GLU A 341 -24.38 -8.55 -2.83
N ALA A 342 -23.39 -9.37 -2.43
CA ALA A 342 -23.22 -9.81 -1.05
C ALA A 342 -22.87 -8.67 -0.09
N ALA A 343 -21.96 -7.77 -0.48
CA ALA A 343 -21.53 -6.65 0.35
C ALA A 343 -22.67 -5.66 0.62
N ILE A 344 -23.46 -5.31 -0.41
CA ILE A 344 -24.66 -4.47 -0.26
C ILE A 344 -25.70 -5.21 0.60
N GLY A 345 -25.92 -6.50 0.32
CA GLY A 345 -26.76 -7.36 1.13
C GLY A 345 -28.26 -7.24 0.85
N GLY A 346 -29.02 -8.15 1.45
CA GLY A 346 -30.48 -8.24 1.38
C GLY A 346 -31.07 -8.39 2.78
N ALA A 347 -32.40 -8.50 2.87
CA ALA A 347 -33.06 -8.73 4.15
C ALA A 347 -32.89 -10.19 4.61
N GLY A 348 -32.83 -10.39 5.93
CA GLY A 348 -32.82 -11.70 6.58
C GLY A 348 -31.41 -12.25 6.81
N ASP A 349 -31.35 -13.46 7.39
CA ASP A 349 -30.11 -14.15 7.72
C ASP A 349 -30.00 -15.42 6.90
N ALA A 350 -29.01 -15.47 6.02
CA ALA A 350 -28.80 -16.60 5.13
C ALA A 350 -27.32 -16.98 5.13
N ASP A 351 -27.07 -18.29 4.99
CA ASP A 351 -25.78 -18.79 4.53
C ASP A 351 -25.58 -18.35 3.07
N PHE A 352 -24.33 -18.25 2.63
CA PHE A 352 -24.04 -18.05 1.21
C PHE A 352 -24.56 -19.20 0.36
N GLY A 353 -25.14 -18.85 -0.79
CA GLY A 353 -25.64 -19.80 -1.78
C GLY A 353 -24.51 -20.49 -2.57
N ASN A 354 -24.90 -21.36 -3.50
CA ASN A 354 -23.95 -22.15 -4.31
C ASN A 354 -22.98 -21.30 -5.13
N ASP A 355 -23.35 -20.06 -5.48
CA ASP A 355 -22.51 -19.15 -6.27
C ASP A 355 -21.29 -18.62 -5.51
N ILE A 356 -21.38 -18.49 -4.17
CA ILE A 356 -20.35 -17.87 -3.32
C ILE A 356 -19.77 -18.84 -2.28
N LYS A 357 -20.54 -19.80 -1.76
CA LYS A 357 -20.18 -20.57 -0.56
C LYS A 357 -18.80 -21.25 -0.58
N LYS A 358 -18.29 -21.61 -1.75
CA LYS A 358 -16.96 -22.22 -1.93
C LYS A 358 -15.88 -21.21 -2.31
N LYS A 359 -16.26 -20.03 -2.78
CA LYS A 359 -15.36 -19.01 -3.32
C LYS A 359 -14.87 -18.10 -2.20
N ASN A 360 -13.78 -18.51 -1.56
CA ASN A 360 -13.20 -17.80 -0.43
C ASN A 360 -12.79 -16.36 -0.78
N ASP A 361 -12.37 -16.14 -2.02
CA ASP A 361 -12.05 -14.83 -2.59
C ASP A 361 -13.28 -13.92 -2.67
N GLN A 362 -14.42 -14.45 -3.11
CA GLN A 362 -15.68 -13.71 -3.16
C GLN A 362 -16.19 -13.36 -1.75
N ILE A 363 -16.07 -14.29 -0.79
CA ILE A 363 -16.44 -14.03 0.61
C ILE A 363 -15.54 -12.93 1.20
N ALA A 364 -14.22 -13.05 1.03
CA ALA A 364 -13.27 -12.06 1.52
C ALA A 364 -13.44 -10.70 0.82
N ALA A 365 -13.70 -10.67 -0.50
CA ALA A 365 -14.02 -9.45 -1.23
C ALA A 365 -15.30 -8.78 -0.73
N ALA A 366 -16.35 -9.55 -0.41
CA ALA A 366 -17.57 -9.00 0.16
C ALA A 366 -17.33 -8.39 1.55
N LEU A 367 -16.51 -9.04 2.39
CA LEU A 367 -16.10 -8.51 3.70
C LEU A 367 -15.34 -7.20 3.56
N VAL A 368 -14.40 -7.12 2.61
CA VAL A 368 -13.66 -5.88 2.34
C VAL A 368 -14.61 -4.79 1.91
N LEU A 369 -15.41 -5.02 0.87
CA LEU A 369 -16.31 -4.02 0.31
C LEU A 369 -17.29 -3.48 1.34
N ARG A 370 -17.98 -4.35 2.10
CA ARG A 370 -18.90 -3.91 3.15
C ARG A 370 -18.17 -3.24 4.31
N GLY A 371 -16.97 -3.70 4.65
CA GLY A 371 -16.18 -3.15 5.75
C GLY A 371 -15.65 -1.74 5.51
N VAL A 372 -15.58 -1.28 4.26
CA VAL A 372 -15.15 0.08 3.91
C VAL A 372 -16.25 0.95 3.30
N ALA A 373 -17.42 0.39 3.01
CA ALA A 373 -18.53 1.11 2.40
C ALA A 373 -19.39 1.85 3.44
N LYS A 374 -20.02 2.92 2.98
CA LYS A 374 -21.02 3.67 3.75
C LYS A 374 -22.15 2.76 4.20
N ASP A 375 -22.58 2.94 5.46
CA ASP A 375 -23.65 2.17 6.13
C ASP A 375 -23.36 0.65 6.21
N GLY A 376 -22.13 0.24 5.89
CA GLY A 376 -21.65 -1.13 5.96
C GLY A 376 -21.49 -1.58 7.41
N LYS A 377 -22.48 -2.30 7.91
CA LYS A 377 -22.46 -2.88 9.26
C LYS A 377 -22.69 -4.39 9.21
N PHE A 378 -21.83 -5.15 9.86
CA PHE A 378 -21.95 -6.60 9.97
C PHE A 378 -22.84 -7.01 11.14
N ALA A 379 -23.47 -8.18 11.04
CA ALA A 379 -24.16 -8.82 12.15
C ALA A 379 -23.14 -9.48 13.10
N GLY A 380 -23.37 -9.40 14.41
CA GLY A 380 -22.52 -10.07 15.39
C GLY A 380 -23.24 -10.31 16.71
N ALA A 381 -23.11 -11.52 17.25
CA ALA A 381 -23.44 -11.77 18.64
C ALA A 381 -22.59 -10.86 19.56
N ALA A 382 -23.09 -10.57 20.76
CA ALA A 382 -22.45 -9.63 21.68
C ALA A 382 -20.98 -9.99 21.97
N ASP A 383 -20.69 -11.27 22.13
CA ASP A 383 -19.36 -11.84 22.41
C ASP A 383 -18.50 -12.07 21.16
N GLU A 384 -19.06 -11.89 19.97
CA GLU A 384 -18.38 -12.11 18.68
C GLU A 384 -18.05 -10.83 17.94
N THR A 385 -18.51 -9.68 18.42
CA THR A 385 -18.33 -8.36 17.78
C THR A 385 -16.87 -8.05 17.47
N GLU A 386 -15.97 -8.21 18.43
CA GLU A 386 -14.53 -7.95 18.23
C GLU A 386 -13.89 -8.94 17.23
N LYS A 387 -14.36 -10.18 17.19
CA LYS A 387 -13.84 -11.19 16.26
C LYS A 387 -14.33 -10.94 14.84
N VAL A 388 -15.59 -10.54 14.64
CA VAL A 388 -16.11 -10.09 13.35
C VAL A 388 -15.27 -8.92 12.83
N LYS A 389 -15.06 -7.91 13.69
CA LYS A 389 -14.24 -6.74 13.35
C LYS A 389 -12.81 -7.15 12.97
N ALA A 390 -12.17 -8.01 13.74
CA ALA A 390 -10.81 -8.49 13.45
C ALA A 390 -10.70 -9.25 12.12
N VAL A 391 -11.69 -10.07 11.77
CA VAL A 391 -11.73 -10.79 10.48
C VAL A 391 -11.86 -9.81 9.32
N VAL A 392 -12.73 -8.81 9.44
CA VAL A 392 -12.90 -7.76 8.42
C VAL A 392 -11.61 -6.93 8.27
N GLU A 393 -11.04 -6.46 9.38
CA GLU A 393 -9.77 -5.72 9.36
C GLU A 393 -8.65 -6.55 8.73
N SER A 394 -8.57 -7.85 9.03
CA SER A 394 -7.60 -8.75 8.40
C SER A 394 -7.76 -8.83 6.87
N ALA A 395 -9.00 -8.91 6.37
CA ALA A 395 -9.28 -8.94 4.94
C ALA A 395 -8.91 -7.61 4.25
N VAL A 396 -9.24 -6.48 4.87
CA VAL A 396 -8.88 -5.15 4.34
C VAL A 396 -7.36 -4.96 4.35
N VAL A 397 -6.69 -5.30 5.46
CA VAL A 397 -5.22 -5.21 5.56
C VAL A 397 -4.54 -6.11 4.52
N LYS A 398 -5.03 -7.33 4.29
CA LYS A 398 -4.50 -8.21 3.21
C LYS A 398 -4.63 -7.54 1.85
N THR A 399 -5.79 -6.97 1.55
CA THR A 399 -6.07 -6.34 0.26
C THR A 399 -5.18 -5.10 0.03
N VAL A 400 -5.05 -4.24 1.04
CA VAL A 400 -4.21 -3.03 0.97
C VAL A 400 -2.71 -3.39 0.94
N GLY A 401 -2.28 -4.32 1.78
CA GLY A 401 -0.88 -4.78 1.83
C GLY A 401 -0.42 -5.33 0.50
N GLU A 402 -1.25 -6.11 -0.18
CA GLU A 402 -0.87 -6.71 -1.44
C GLU A 402 -0.97 -5.75 -2.63
N TRP A 403 -1.83 -4.74 -2.54
CA TRP A 403 -1.79 -3.64 -3.49
C TRP A 403 -0.49 -2.82 -3.36
N LEU A 404 -0.04 -2.54 -2.13
CA LEU A 404 1.24 -1.87 -1.86
C LEU A 404 2.43 -2.71 -2.32
N ASP A 405 2.45 -3.99 -1.96
CA ASP A 405 3.49 -4.94 -2.36
C ASP A 405 3.51 -5.12 -3.88
N GLY A 406 2.34 -5.23 -4.52
CA GLY A 406 2.21 -5.26 -5.97
C GLY A 406 2.79 -4.01 -6.64
N LEU A 407 2.54 -2.81 -6.09
CA LEU A 407 3.13 -1.56 -6.59
C LEU A 407 4.67 -1.56 -6.47
N ILE A 408 5.21 -2.14 -5.39
CA ILE A 408 6.65 -2.27 -5.14
C ILE A 408 7.27 -3.29 -6.10
N LYS A 409 6.72 -4.52 -6.18
CA LYS A 409 7.20 -5.61 -7.06
C LYS A 409 7.09 -5.27 -8.54
N ALA A 410 6.04 -4.58 -8.93
CA ALA A 410 5.85 -4.07 -10.29
C ALA A 410 6.99 -3.16 -10.76
N ALA A 411 7.68 -2.52 -9.82
CA ALA A 411 8.87 -1.72 -10.08
C ALA A 411 10.10 -2.59 -10.39
N GLU A 412 10.15 -3.82 -9.87
CA GLU A 412 11.23 -4.79 -10.07
C GLU A 412 11.12 -5.53 -11.42
N GLY A 413 9.89 -5.71 -11.91
CA GLY A 413 9.53 -6.47 -13.11
C GLY A 413 9.83 -5.76 -14.43
N GLY A 414 11.10 -5.47 -14.71
CA GLY A 414 11.49 -5.08 -16.07
C GLY A 414 12.98 -4.90 -16.27
N GLY A 415 13.79 -5.62 -15.50
CA GLY A 415 15.13 -5.95 -15.90
C GLY A 415 15.06 -7.06 -16.94
N LYS A 416 15.02 -6.70 -18.24
CA LYS A 416 15.88 -7.46 -19.14
C LYS A 416 17.28 -7.25 -18.57
N ALA A 417 17.95 -8.33 -18.18
CA ALA A 417 19.35 -8.29 -17.81
C ALA A 417 20.11 -7.54 -18.91
N ALA A 418 20.47 -6.28 -18.65
CA ALA A 418 21.52 -5.62 -19.38
C ALA A 418 22.82 -6.14 -18.75
N ASP A 419 23.22 -7.30 -19.24
CA ASP A 419 24.63 -7.62 -19.38
C ASP A 419 25.34 -6.42 -20.04
N GLY A 420 26.47 -6.02 -19.47
CA GLY A 420 27.30 -4.93 -20.00
C GLY A 420 27.94 -4.04 -18.93
N GLY A 421 28.63 -4.63 -17.95
CA GLY A 421 29.41 -3.88 -16.97
C GLY A 421 30.20 -4.82 -16.07
N SER A 422 31.19 -5.49 -16.67
CA SER A 422 32.08 -6.43 -16.01
C SER A 422 32.78 -5.82 -14.80
N ASP A 423 32.37 -6.22 -13.60
CA ASP A 423 33.25 -6.37 -12.44
C ASP A 423 32.83 -7.61 -11.64
N LYS A 424 33.59 -8.68 -11.87
CA LYS A 424 33.42 -9.99 -11.25
C LYS A 424 33.66 -9.90 -9.74
N ILE A 425 32.59 -9.87 -8.94
CA ILE A 425 32.63 -10.29 -7.53
C ILE A 425 32.42 -11.80 -7.52
N GLY A 426 33.53 -12.53 -7.49
CA GLY A 426 33.54 -13.98 -7.56
C GLY A 426 34.94 -14.55 -7.54
N ASN A 427 35.77 -14.14 -6.58
CA ASN A 427 36.88 -14.97 -6.13
C ASN A 427 37.04 -14.84 -4.62
N VAL A 428 36.15 -15.48 -3.88
CA VAL A 428 36.42 -15.85 -2.50
C VAL A 428 37.14 -17.19 -2.57
N ALA A 429 38.45 -17.17 -2.38
CA ALA A 429 39.22 -18.37 -2.12
C ALA A 429 38.74 -18.97 -0.78
N ALA A 430 38.01 -20.08 -0.85
CA ALA A 430 37.83 -20.98 0.28
C ALA A 430 38.98 -22.01 0.26
N GLY A 431 39.62 -22.19 1.41
CA GLY A 431 40.89 -22.92 1.53
C GLY A 431 40.79 -24.45 1.50
N ALA A 432 41.96 -25.03 1.25
CA ALA A 432 42.43 -26.33 1.72
C ALA A 432 43.91 -26.10 2.05
N GLY A 433 44.54 -26.60 3.10
CA GLY A 433 44.25 -27.56 4.15
C GLY A 433 45.57 -27.68 4.93
N ALA A 434 45.52 -27.90 6.24
CA ALA A 434 46.72 -28.13 7.04
C ALA A 434 47.40 -29.45 6.61
N GLY A 435 48.72 -29.42 6.40
CA GLY A 435 49.54 -30.59 6.12
C GLY A 435 51.02 -30.24 6.26
N ALA A 436 51.58 -30.57 7.42
CA ALA A 436 53.00 -30.42 7.71
C ALA A 436 53.87 -31.41 6.92
N ASN A 437 55.14 -30.99 6.74
CA ASN A 437 56.38 -31.78 6.85
C ASN A 437 57.14 -32.13 5.56
N LYS A 438 58.45 -31.77 5.57
CA LYS A 438 59.63 -32.35 4.87
C LYS A 438 59.55 -32.40 3.33
N GLU A 439 60.55 -32.06 2.52
CA GLU A 439 61.99 -32.33 2.61
C GLU A 439 62.70 -31.59 1.46
N SER A 440 64.00 -31.37 1.63
CA SER A 440 65.00 -30.87 0.68
C SER A 440 65.19 -31.71 -0.59
N VAL A 441 66.02 -31.17 -1.51
CA VAL A 441 66.61 -31.76 -2.74
C VAL A 441 65.82 -31.38 -4.01
N LYS A 442 66.35 -30.62 -4.98
CA LYS A 442 67.70 -30.61 -5.56
C LYS A 442 68.08 -29.23 -6.09
#